data_AF-A0A388TLV6-F1
#
_entry.id   AF-A0A388TLV6-F1
#
_cell.length_a   1.000
_cell.length_b   1.000
_cell.length_c   1.000
_cell.angle_alpha   90.00
_cell.angle_beta   90.00
_cell.angle_gamma   90.00
#
_symmetry.space_group_name_H-M   'P 1'
#
loop_
_entity.id
_entity.type
_entity.pdbx_description
1 polymer ?
#
loop_
_entity_poly.entity_id
_entity_poly.type
_entity_poly.pdbx_seq_one_letter_code
_entity_poly.pdbx_strand_id
1 'polypeptide(L)'
;MLSRSGREAGAILLAAYQLGCRYDAWQEHFKYEFWLNALAQCGKTLADFLQPLPTNKELPWDNIDTLVPKSYLLKEYEKALQ
;
A
#
# COMPACT_ATOMS: atom_id res chain seq x y z
N MET A 1 -2.38 2.80 1.94
CA MET A 1 -2.60 2.37 0.54
C MET A 1 -1.26 2.02 -0.10
N LEU A 2 -0.45 3.00 -0.50
CA LEU A 2 0.80 2.79 -1.26
C LEU A 2 1.81 1.83 -0.62
N SER A 3 2.03 1.91 0.70
CA SER A 3 2.94 1.01 1.42
C SER A 3 2.47 -0.46 1.46
N ARG A 4 1.20 -0.72 1.10
CA ARG A 4 0.58 -2.05 1.05
C ARG A 4 0.36 -2.53 -0.39
N SER A 5 0.70 -1.70 -1.37
CA SER A 5 0.50 -1.97 -2.79
C SER A 5 1.74 -2.62 -3.40
N GLY A 6 1.55 -3.36 -4.49
CA GLY A 6 2.61 -3.90 -5.32
C GLY A 6 2.89 -3.09 -6.58
N ARG A 7 3.18 -3.78 -7.68
CA ARG A 7 3.48 -3.16 -8.98
C ARG A 7 2.32 -2.30 -9.49
N GLU A 8 1.09 -2.60 -9.10
CA GLU A 8 -0.11 -1.84 -9.43
C GLU A 8 -0.08 -0.40 -8.88
N ALA A 9 0.73 -0.13 -7.84
CA ALA A 9 0.94 1.21 -7.32
C ALA A 9 1.46 2.18 -8.39
N GLY A 10 2.23 1.68 -9.38
CA GLY A 10 2.80 2.52 -10.43
C GLY A 10 1.73 3.19 -11.29
N ALA A 11 0.67 2.45 -11.67
CA ALA A 11 -0.44 3.00 -12.44
C ALA A 11 -1.25 4.02 -11.61
N ILE A 12 -1.50 3.72 -10.33
CA ILE A 12 -2.21 4.61 -9.42
C ILE A 12 -1.42 5.92 -9.21
N LEU A 13 -0.11 5.83 -9.01
CA LEU A 13 0.77 6.99 -8.87
C LEU A 13 0.80 7.86 -10.13
N LEU A 14 0.85 7.23 -11.31
CA LEU A 14 0.79 7.96 -12.57
C LEU A 14 -0.55 8.70 -12.74
N ALA A 15 -1.67 8.04 -12.44
CA ALA A 15 -2.99 8.65 -12.50
C ALA A 15 -3.14 9.82 -11.51
N ALA A 16 -2.71 9.64 -10.26
CA ALA A 16 -2.67 10.72 -9.26
C ALA A 16 -1.80 11.89 -9.75
N TYR A 17 -0.62 11.59 -10.32
CA TYR A 17 0.26 12.61 -10.88
C TYR A 17 -0.42 13.39 -12.02
N GLN A 18 -1.15 12.73 -12.91
CA GLN A 18 -1.89 13.36 -14.02
C GLN A 18 -3.07 14.22 -13.52
N LEU A 19 -3.69 13.84 -12.40
CA LEU A 19 -4.73 14.63 -11.73
C LEU A 19 -4.19 15.87 -11.00
N GLY A 20 -2.87 16.00 -10.86
CA GLY A 20 -2.23 17.17 -10.24
C GLY A 20 -1.94 17.01 -8.74
N CYS A 21 -1.84 15.76 -8.25
CA CYS A 21 -1.30 15.45 -6.93
C CYS A 21 0.20 15.77 -6.86
N ARG A 22 0.59 16.70 -5.99
CA ARG A 22 1.99 17.10 -5.75
C ARG A 22 2.11 17.51 -4.29
N TYR A 23 3.28 17.27 -3.69
CA TYR A 23 3.55 17.60 -2.28
C TYR A 23 2.56 16.97 -1.28
N ASP A 24 1.96 15.82 -1.61
CA ASP A 24 0.98 15.12 -0.75
C ASP A 24 1.54 14.61 0.58
N ALA A 25 2.86 14.70 0.80
CA ALA A 25 3.48 14.44 2.11
C ALA A 25 3.16 15.54 3.14
N TRP A 26 2.75 16.73 2.69
CA TRP A 26 2.31 17.83 3.55
C TRP A 26 0.79 17.89 3.55
N GLN A 27 0.19 17.85 4.74
CA GLN A 27 -1.26 17.72 4.92
C GLN A 27 -2.06 18.84 4.24
N GLU A 28 -1.52 20.04 4.20
CA GLU A 28 -2.09 21.22 3.54
C GLU A 28 -2.15 21.13 2.00
N HIS A 29 -1.36 20.24 1.40
CA HIS A 29 -1.39 19.96 -0.04
C HIS A 29 -2.08 18.64 -0.38
N PHE A 30 -2.48 17.86 0.62
CA PHE A 30 -3.04 16.52 0.41
C PHE A 30 -4.43 16.57 -0.24
N LYS A 31 -4.51 16.12 -1.48
CA LYS A 31 -5.76 16.12 -2.25
C LYS A 31 -6.42 14.73 -2.24
N TYR A 32 -7.12 14.42 -1.15
CA TYR A 32 -7.75 13.11 -0.96
C TYR A 32 -8.66 12.66 -2.13
N GLU A 33 -9.50 13.57 -2.64
CA GLU A 33 -10.41 13.30 -3.76
C GLU A 33 -9.67 12.85 -5.03
N PHE A 34 -8.47 13.38 -5.28
CA PHE A 34 -7.69 13.01 -6.46
C PHE A 34 -7.13 11.59 -6.33
N TRP A 35 -6.79 11.16 -5.12
CA TRP A 35 -6.38 9.79 -4.86
C TRP A 35 -7.53 8.80 -5.02
N LEU A 36 -8.75 9.16 -4.60
CA LEU A 36 -9.94 8.35 -4.86
C LEU A 36 -10.23 8.22 -6.36
N ASN A 37 -10.12 9.32 -7.11
CA ASN A 37 -10.27 9.30 -8.56
C ASN A 37 -9.19 8.48 -9.27
N ALA A 38 -7.92 8.61 -8.85
CA ALA A 38 -6.81 7.82 -9.39
C ALA A 38 -7.02 6.31 -9.17
N LEU A 39 -7.50 5.92 -7.97
CA LEU A 39 -7.87 4.55 -7.67
C LEU A 39 -8.98 4.05 -8.59
N ALA A 40 -10.06 4.83 -8.74
CA ALA A 40 -11.19 4.48 -9.58
C ALA A 40 -10.79 4.30 -11.05
N GLN A 41 -9.92 5.17 -11.59
CA GLN A 41 -9.37 5.05 -12.95
C GLN A 41 -8.57 3.76 -13.14
N CYS A 42 -7.97 3.22 -12.08
CA CYS A 42 -7.23 1.96 -12.08
C CYS A 42 -8.10 0.75 -11.72
N GLY A 43 -9.43 0.91 -11.58
CA GLY A 43 -10.34 -0.16 -11.18
C GLY A 43 -10.07 -0.68 -9.76
N LYS A 44 -9.58 0.19 -8.88
CA LYS A 44 -9.26 -0.11 -7.48
C LYS A 44 -10.10 0.74 -6.53
N THR A 45 -10.22 0.28 -5.30
CA THR A 45 -10.84 1.01 -4.20
C THR A 45 -9.89 1.08 -3.01
N LEU A 46 -10.13 2.00 -2.09
CA LEU A 46 -9.32 2.08 -0.87
C LEU A 46 -9.45 0.80 -0.02
N ALA A 47 -10.64 0.18 -0.03
CA ALA A 47 -10.93 -1.05 0.70
C ALA A 47 -10.00 -2.20 0.30
N ASP A 48 -9.60 -2.29 -0.98
CA ASP A 48 -8.68 -3.33 -1.48
C ASP A 48 -7.34 -3.35 -0.74
N PHE A 49 -6.91 -2.20 -0.21
CA PHE A 49 -5.61 -2.05 0.47
C PHE A 49 -5.73 -2.07 2.00
N LEU A 50 -6.93 -1.84 2.55
CA LEU A 50 -7.16 -1.74 4.00
C LEU A 50 -7.56 -3.08 4.64
N GLN A 51 -7.84 -4.10 3.85
CA GLN A 51 -8.13 -5.43 4.38
C GLN A 51 -6.95 -6.00 5.18
N PRO A 52 -7.22 -6.84 6.20
CA PRO A 52 -6.19 -7.66 6.85
C PRO A 52 -5.38 -8.46 5.83
N LEU A 53 -4.08 -8.56 6.05
CA LEU A 53 -3.20 -9.38 5.21
C LEU A 53 -3.10 -10.77 5.84
N PRO A 54 -3.47 -11.85 5.12
CA PRO A 54 -3.23 -13.20 5.59
C PRO A 54 -1.74 -13.45 5.80
N THR A 55 -1.38 -14.16 6.86
CA THR A 55 0.02 -14.50 7.20
C THR A 55 0.69 -15.39 6.13
N ASN A 56 -0.10 -16.17 5.41
CA ASN A 56 0.34 -17.02 4.32
C ASN A 56 0.36 -16.33 2.94
N LYS A 57 -0.06 -15.07 2.84
CA LYS A 57 -0.08 -14.34 1.58
C LYS A 57 1.34 -13.88 1.20
N GLU A 58 1.67 -14.01 -0.08
CA GLU A 58 2.85 -13.36 -0.65
C GLU A 58 2.65 -11.84 -0.67
N LEU A 59 3.58 -11.13 -0.05
CA LEU A 59 3.58 -9.68 0.01
C LEU A 59 4.32 -9.12 -1.21
N PRO A 60 3.90 -7.97 -1.75
CA PRO A 60 4.54 -7.38 -2.92
C PRO A 60 6.04 -7.04 -2.75
N TRP A 61 6.52 -6.97 -1.52
CA TRP A 61 7.91 -6.70 -1.14
C TRP A 61 8.62 -7.93 -0.56
N ASP A 62 8.04 -9.14 -0.63
CA ASP A 62 8.69 -10.37 -0.16
C ASP A 62 9.99 -10.68 -0.93
N ASN A 63 10.20 -10.06 -2.09
CA ASN A 63 11.43 -10.15 -2.86
C ASN A 63 12.56 -9.25 -2.32
N ILE A 64 12.29 -8.40 -1.35
CA ILE A 64 13.29 -7.53 -0.72
C ILE A 64 13.89 -8.27 0.46
N ASP A 65 15.21 -8.48 0.42
CA ASP A 65 15.93 -9.03 1.57
C ASP A 65 16.06 -7.97 2.67
N THR A 66 15.47 -8.27 3.83
CA THR A 66 15.52 -7.41 5.02
C THR A 66 16.48 -7.94 6.09
N LEU A 67 17.24 -8.99 5.78
CA LEU A 67 18.11 -9.74 6.71
C LEU A 67 17.37 -10.38 7.90
N VAL A 68 16.04 -10.30 7.91
CA VAL A 68 15.17 -10.93 8.91
C VAL A 68 14.23 -11.89 8.18
N PRO A 69 14.22 -13.19 8.54
CA PRO A 69 13.36 -14.14 7.86
C PRO A 69 11.88 -13.85 8.19
N LYS A 70 11.00 -13.95 7.18
CA LYS A 70 9.55 -13.76 7.35
C LYS A 70 8.96 -14.63 8.46
N SER A 71 9.49 -15.84 8.65
CA SER A 71 9.08 -16.76 9.72
C SER A 71 9.35 -16.23 11.13
N TYR A 72 10.40 -15.42 11.32
CA TYR A 72 10.65 -14.74 12.59
C TYR A 72 9.59 -13.67 12.85
N LEU A 73 9.29 -12.83 11.86
CA LEU A 73 8.26 -11.78 11.97
C LEU A 73 6.87 -12.35 12.27
N LEU A 74 6.52 -13.49 11.66
CA LEU A 74 5.26 -14.19 11.93
C LEU A 74 5.18 -14.69 13.39
N LYS A 75 6.27 -15.25 13.93
CA LYS A 75 6.32 -15.68 15.34
C LYS A 75 6.19 -14.51 16.29
N GLU A 76 6.84 -13.38 16.02
CA GLU A 76 6.71 -12.17 16.85
C GLU A 76 5.29 -11.58 16.78
N TYR A 77 4.63 -11.65 15.62
CA TYR A 77 3.23 -11.26 15.48
C TYR A 77 2.29 -12.16 16.31
N GLU A 78 2.49 -13.48 16.29
CA GLU A 78 1.71 -14.42 17.10
C GLU A 78 1.86 -14.16 18.60
N LYS A 79 3.08 -13.88 19.07
CA LYS A 79 3.34 -13.51 20.46
C LYS A 79 2.63 -12.22 20.87
N ALA A 80 2.54 -11.23 19.99
CA ALA A 80 1.90 -9.95 20.27
C ALA A 80 0.37 -10.06 20.40
N LEU A 81 -0.24 -11.15 19.91
CA LEU A 81 -1.67 -11.42 20.02
C LEU A 81 -2.05 -12.22 21.29
N GLN A 82 -1.06 -12.78 21.99
CA GLN A 82 -1.24 -13.51 23.26
C GLN A 82 -1.24 -12.56 24.44
#